data_AF-A0A9E1PQF2-F1
#
_entry.id   AF-A0A9E1PQF2-F1
#
_cell.length_a   1.000
_cell.length_b   1.000
_cell.length_c   1.000
_cell.angle_alpha   90.00
_cell.angle_beta   90.00
_cell.angle_gamma   90.00
#
_symmetry.space_group_name_H-M   'P 1'
#
loop_
_entity.id
_entity.type
_entity.pdbx_description
1 polymer ?
#
loop_
_entity_poly.entity_id
_entity_poly.type
_entity_poly.pdbx_seq_one_letter_code
_entity_poly.pdbx_strand_id
1 'polypeptide(L)'
;MKISGLIISLMLIAATLGNNLAIAEDFNEALANARTIEDAYERALALNDIAIAQAKAGNARKAKELFVQALATAKTVDHVIDRDATLKEIAWAQAKAGNFKKAFTAVKTLEEAIPFNPNLHPSHRNWALVGIAIAQAKAGEAKEAFATLKMIKDAGLLEVALRDLAIAQADAGYIKEAQDTLKMIKNVHDRASVLSSIKAGANKKR
;
A
#
# COMPACT_ATOMS: atom_id res chain seq x y z
N MET A 1 7.93 3.27 26.77
CA MET A 1 7.24 2.86 25.53
C MET A 1 6.77 4.08 24.68
N LYS A 2 7.62 5.10 24.46
CA LYS A 2 7.26 6.31 23.68
C LYS A 2 8.40 6.89 22.81
N ILE A 3 9.54 6.21 22.75
CA ILE A 3 10.74 6.74 22.06
C ILE A 3 10.75 6.35 20.57
N SER A 4 10.21 5.16 20.24
CA SER A 4 10.15 4.61 18.88
C SER A 4 9.29 5.44 17.92
N GLY A 5 8.11 5.92 18.36
CA GLY A 5 7.24 6.75 17.52
C GLY A 5 7.77 8.16 17.21
N LEU A 6 8.62 8.70 18.09
CA LEU A 6 9.17 10.06 17.93
C LEU A 6 10.27 10.11 16.87
N ILE A 7 11.11 9.07 16.81
CA ILE A 7 12.20 8.95 15.82
C ILE A 7 11.65 8.66 14.42
N ILE A 8 10.62 7.80 14.31
CA ILE A 8 9.94 7.50 13.04
C ILE A 8 9.27 8.77 12.48
N SER A 9 8.63 9.57 13.35
CA SER A 9 8.02 10.85 12.95
C SER A 9 9.05 11.87 12.46
N LEU A 10 10.21 11.95 13.12
CA LEU A 10 11.33 12.81 12.71
C LEU A 10 11.91 12.41 11.34
N MET A 11 12.04 11.11 11.06
CA MET A 11 12.54 10.62 9.77
C MET A 11 11.55 10.87 8.62
N LEU A 12 10.23 10.74 8.87
CA LEU A 12 9.21 11.06 7.87
C LEU A 12 9.26 12.54 7.46
N ILE A 13 9.55 13.43 8.41
CA ILE A 13 9.74 14.87 8.21
C ILE A 13 11.04 15.15 7.43
N ALA A 14 12.14 14.49 7.78
CA ALA A 14 13.43 14.66 7.09
C ALA A 14 13.37 14.20 5.61
N ALA A 15 12.67 13.11 5.32
CA ALA A 15 12.45 12.62 3.96
C ALA A 15 11.60 13.57 3.09
N THR A 16 10.76 14.41 3.70
CA THR A 16 10.02 15.46 2.97
C THR A 16 10.85 16.72 2.69
N LEU A 17 11.97 16.93 3.38
CA LEU A 17 12.77 18.15 3.32
C LEU A 17 14.01 18.07 2.40
N GLY A 18 14.22 16.98 1.66
CA GLY A 18 15.11 16.95 0.48
C GLY A 18 16.63 16.97 0.74
N ASN A 19 17.11 16.78 1.97
CA ASN A 19 18.53 16.91 2.31
C ASN A 19 19.30 15.58 2.13
N ASN A 20 19.58 15.17 0.88
CA ASN A 20 20.02 13.83 0.46
C ASN A 20 21.27 13.21 1.12
N LEU A 21 22.19 13.97 1.73
CA LEU A 21 23.45 13.43 2.29
C LEU A 21 23.36 13.02 3.77
N ALA A 22 22.59 13.71 4.60
CA ALA A 22 22.37 13.33 6.01
C ALA A 22 21.46 12.08 6.13
N ILE A 23 20.57 11.87 5.16
CA ILE A 23 19.57 10.78 5.18
C ILE A 23 20.25 9.40 5.14
N ALA A 24 21.43 9.26 4.52
CA ALA A 24 22.09 7.96 4.38
C ALA A 24 22.66 7.42 5.71
N GLU A 25 23.20 8.30 6.56
CA GLU A 25 23.64 7.95 7.92
C GLU A 25 22.41 7.70 8.82
N ASP A 26 21.39 8.56 8.73
CA ASP A 26 20.13 8.42 9.47
C ASP A 26 19.43 7.08 9.18
N PHE A 27 19.47 6.59 7.93
CA PHE A 27 18.86 5.32 7.55
C PHE A 27 19.54 4.10 8.16
N ASN A 28 20.86 4.13 8.34
CA ASN A 28 21.57 3.00 8.94
C ASN A 28 21.27 2.92 10.44
N GLU A 29 21.22 4.06 11.13
CA GLU A 29 20.84 4.12 12.53
C GLU A 29 19.38 3.71 12.75
N ALA A 30 18.45 4.24 11.93
CA ALA A 30 17.05 3.83 12.00
C ALA A 30 16.86 2.34 11.73
N LEU A 31 17.63 1.77 10.79
CA LEU A 31 17.59 0.34 10.52
C LEU A 31 18.13 -0.49 11.69
N ALA A 32 19.22 -0.04 12.32
CA ALA A 32 19.75 -0.69 13.51
C ALA A 32 18.72 -0.68 14.63
N ASN A 33 18.10 0.47 14.90
CA ASN A 33 17.05 0.62 15.92
C ASN A 33 15.79 -0.19 15.59
N ALA A 34 15.35 -0.23 14.33
CA ALA A 34 14.20 -1.04 13.93
C ALA A 34 14.47 -2.53 14.20
N ARG A 35 15.70 -3.00 13.99
CA ARG A 35 16.08 -4.41 14.22
C ARG A 35 16.17 -4.79 15.70
N THR A 36 16.36 -3.83 16.62
CA THR A 36 16.38 -4.10 18.07
C THR A 36 14.99 -4.15 18.69
N ILE A 37 13.93 -3.76 17.97
CA ILE A 37 12.55 -3.88 18.43
C ILE A 37 12.25 -5.37 18.67
N GLU A 38 11.84 -5.73 19.88
CA GLU A 38 11.54 -7.13 20.25
C GLU A 38 10.22 -7.60 19.62
N ASP A 39 9.18 -6.77 19.72
CA ASP A 39 7.86 -7.05 19.18
C ASP A 39 7.89 -7.16 17.65
N ALA A 40 7.47 -8.32 17.13
CA ALA A 40 7.55 -8.61 15.71
C ALA A 40 6.62 -7.72 14.86
N TYR A 41 5.49 -7.29 15.43
CA TYR A 41 4.53 -6.42 14.74
C TYR A 41 5.11 -5.02 14.57
N GLU A 42 5.57 -4.41 15.67
CA GLU A 42 6.23 -3.10 15.66
C GLU A 42 7.49 -3.11 14.79
N ARG A 43 8.29 -4.19 14.85
CA ARG A 43 9.49 -4.35 14.03
C ARG A 43 9.16 -4.41 12.54
N ALA A 44 8.14 -5.17 12.14
CA ALA A 44 7.75 -5.29 10.75
C ALA A 44 7.23 -3.96 10.17
N LEU A 45 6.45 -3.20 10.95
CA LEU A 45 5.98 -1.87 10.57
C LEU A 45 7.13 -0.87 10.45
N ALA A 46 8.05 -0.84 11.42
CA ALA A 46 9.22 0.04 11.36
C ALA A 46 10.09 -0.22 10.12
N LEU A 47 10.34 -1.49 9.79
CA LEU A 47 11.07 -1.87 8.58
C LEU A 47 10.33 -1.46 7.29
N ASN A 48 9.00 -1.57 7.29
CA ASN A 48 8.16 -1.13 6.16
C ASN A 48 8.23 0.40 5.96
N ASP A 49 8.18 1.17 7.04
CA ASP A 49 8.25 2.64 6.97
C ASP A 49 9.61 3.12 6.47
N ILE A 50 10.70 2.51 6.94
CA ILE A 50 12.05 2.79 6.43
C ILE A 50 12.14 2.42 4.95
N ALA A 51 11.54 1.30 4.52
CA ALA A 51 11.49 0.93 3.11
C ALA A 51 10.74 1.95 2.25
N ILE A 52 9.62 2.51 2.74
CA ILE A 52 8.88 3.58 2.07
C ILE A 52 9.74 4.85 1.96
N ALA A 53 10.40 5.25 3.05
CA ALA A 53 11.26 6.42 3.07
C ALA A 53 12.44 6.26 2.09
N GLN A 54 13.08 5.10 2.06
CA GLN A 54 14.14 4.76 1.09
C GLN A 54 13.63 4.82 -0.36
N ALA A 55 12.41 4.33 -0.62
CA ALA A 55 11.82 4.40 -1.96
C ALA A 55 11.58 5.85 -2.39
N LYS A 56 11.07 6.70 -1.49
CA LYS A 56 10.89 8.14 -1.73
C LYS A 56 12.20 8.88 -1.94
N ALA A 57 13.26 8.49 -1.24
CA ALA A 57 14.61 9.02 -1.42
C ALA A 57 15.33 8.52 -2.68
N GLY A 58 14.66 7.73 -3.54
CA GLY A 58 15.24 7.19 -4.77
C GLY A 58 16.10 5.92 -4.59
N ASN A 59 16.28 5.43 -3.36
CA ASN A 59 17.05 4.23 -3.05
C ASN A 59 16.23 2.94 -3.27
N ALA A 60 15.74 2.74 -4.49
CA ALA A 60 14.82 1.67 -4.84
C ALA A 60 15.36 0.26 -4.51
N ARG A 61 16.68 0.03 -4.64
CA ARG A 61 17.30 -1.26 -4.28
C ARG A 61 17.22 -1.55 -2.78
N LYS A 62 17.63 -0.59 -1.94
CA LYS A 62 17.58 -0.74 -0.47
C LYS A 62 16.14 -0.87 0.03
N ALA A 63 15.21 -0.09 -0.52
CA ALA A 63 13.79 -0.22 -0.24
C ALA A 63 13.28 -1.65 -0.53
N LYS A 64 13.65 -2.22 -1.69
CA LYS A 64 13.27 -3.60 -2.06
C LYS A 64 13.80 -4.67 -1.11
N GLU A 65 14.99 -4.48 -0.56
CA GLU A 65 15.60 -5.40 0.42
C GLU A 65 14.90 -5.28 1.77
N LEU A 66 14.59 -4.06 2.20
CA LEU A 66 13.87 -3.79 3.45
C LEU A 66 12.42 -4.31 3.41
N PHE A 67 11.73 -4.15 2.28
CA PHE A 67 10.39 -4.73 2.10
C PHE A 67 10.38 -6.27 2.23
N VAL A 68 11.48 -6.94 1.86
CA VAL A 68 11.61 -8.41 2.06
C VAL A 68 11.83 -8.74 3.53
N GLN A 69 12.65 -7.95 4.24
CA GLN A 69 12.86 -8.12 5.68
C GLN A 69 11.58 -7.85 6.48
N ALA A 70 10.84 -6.80 6.13
CA ALA A 70 9.54 -6.49 6.73
C ALA A 70 8.55 -7.63 6.50
N LEU A 71 8.48 -8.18 5.28
CA LEU A 71 7.61 -9.32 4.97
C LEU A 71 7.99 -10.57 5.76
N ALA A 72 9.28 -10.88 5.86
CA ALA A 72 9.76 -12.01 6.64
C ALA A 72 9.42 -11.85 8.13
N THR A 73 9.56 -10.63 8.67
CA THR A 73 9.23 -10.32 10.07
C THR A 73 7.72 -10.39 10.31
N ALA A 74 6.90 -9.86 9.40
CA ALA A 74 5.46 -9.92 9.51
C ALA A 74 4.95 -11.37 9.61
N LYS A 75 5.60 -12.32 8.92
CA LYS A 75 5.27 -13.75 9.02
C LYS A 75 5.51 -14.36 10.40
N THR A 76 6.37 -13.76 11.23
CA THR A 76 6.66 -14.22 12.59
C THR A 76 5.76 -13.54 13.63
N VAL A 77 4.78 -12.73 13.24
CA VAL A 77 3.82 -12.13 14.17
C VAL A 77 2.83 -13.19 14.64
N ASP A 78 2.75 -13.37 15.95
CA ASP A 78 1.95 -14.42 16.60
C ASP A 78 0.44 -14.17 16.46
N HIS A 79 0.02 -12.93 16.68
CA HIS A 79 -1.39 -12.56 16.60
C HIS A 79 -1.83 -12.39 15.15
N VAL A 80 -2.80 -13.22 14.71
CA VAL A 80 -3.23 -13.32 13.30
C VAL A 80 -3.76 -11.99 12.75
N ILE A 81 -4.52 -11.23 13.55
CA ILE A 81 -5.08 -9.95 13.11
C ILE A 81 -3.96 -8.94 12.82
N ASP A 82 -2.97 -8.87 13.70
CA ASP A 82 -1.85 -7.94 13.58
C ASP A 82 -0.90 -8.35 12.46
N ARG A 83 -0.67 -9.66 12.30
CA ARG A 83 0.04 -10.23 11.16
C ARG A 83 -0.61 -9.81 9.85
N ASP A 84 -1.90 -10.04 9.70
CA ASP A 84 -2.60 -9.79 8.44
C ASP A 84 -2.69 -8.29 8.12
N ALA A 85 -2.90 -7.46 9.15
CA ALA A 85 -2.85 -6.01 9.02
C ALA A 85 -1.47 -5.55 8.52
N THR A 86 -0.39 -6.08 9.09
CA THR A 86 0.99 -5.78 8.70
C THR A 86 1.29 -6.22 7.27
N LEU A 87 0.88 -7.44 6.89
CA LEU A 87 1.05 -7.96 5.54
C LEU A 87 0.30 -7.11 4.48
N LYS A 88 -0.90 -6.63 4.81
CA LYS A 88 -1.67 -5.71 3.96
C LYS A 88 -0.92 -4.38 3.76
N GLU A 89 -0.40 -3.77 4.84
CA GLU A 89 0.38 -2.52 4.73
C GLU A 89 1.64 -2.69 3.88
N ILE A 90 2.36 -3.80 4.05
CA ILE A 90 3.55 -4.13 3.24
C ILE A 90 3.17 -4.31 1.77
N ALA A 91 2.06 -5.01 1.47
CA ALA A 91 1.60 -5.18 0.10
C ALA A 91 1.29 -3.83 -0.56
N TRP A 92 0.61 -2.92 0.14
CA TRP A 92 0.33 -1.56 -0.33
C TRP A 92 1.60 -0.75 -0.58
N ALA A 93 2.55 -0.79 0.35
CA ALA A 93 3.81 -0.07 0.23
C ALA A 93 4.63 -0.57 -0.96
N GLN A 94 4.73 -1.90 -1.13
CA GLN A 94 5.40 -2.50 -2.27
C GLN A 94 4.73 -2.15 -3.60
N ALA A 95 3.39 -2.14 -3.65
CA ALA A 95 2.66 -1.75 -4.85
C ALA A 95 2.89 -0.28 -5.21
N LYS A 96 2.83 0.64 -4.24
CA LYS A 96 3.17 2.06 -4.45
C LYS A 96 4.60 2.27 -4.93
N ALA A 97 5.54 1.41 -4.50
CA ALA A 97 6.91 1.40 -4.97
C ALA A 97 7.12 0.68 -6.33
N GLY A 98 6.03 0.28 -7.02
CA GLY A 98 6.07 -0.41 -8.32
C GLY A 98 6.49 -1.89 -8.25
N ASN A 99 6.60 -2.47 -7.05
CA ASN A 99 7.02 -3.86 -6.84
C ASN A 99 5.84 -4.83 -6.82
N PHE A 100 5.00 -4.81 -7.87
CA PHE A 100 3.74 -5.57 -7.91
C PHE A 100 3.91 -7.08 -7.67
N LYS A 101 4.93 -7.72 -8.25
CA LYS A 101 5.20 -9.16 -8.04
C LYS A 101 5.41 -9.52 -6.55
N LYS A 102 6.12 -8.66 -5.81
CA LYS A 102 6.33 -8.87 -4.37
C LYS A 102 5.06 -8.55 -3.59
N ALA A 103 4.30 -7.53 -3.99
CA ALA A 103 3.02 -7.21 -3.37
C ALA A 103 2.04 -8.39 -3.45
N PHE A 104 1.96 -9.06 -4.61
CA PHE A 104 1.21 -10.31 -4.76
C PHE A 104 1.75 -11.47 -3.91
N THR A 105 3.05 -11.51 -3.62
CA THR A 105 3.62 -12.52 -2.72
C THR A 105 3.15 -12.32 -1.28
N ALA A 106 3.04 -11.07 -0.84
CA ALA A 106 2.46 -10.73 0.46
C ALA A 106 0.97 -11.11 0.52
N VAL A 107 0.21 -10.85 -0.55
CA VAL A 107 -1.19 -11.31 -0.68
C VAL A 107 -1.31 -12.82 -0.63
N LYS A 108 -0.42 -13.56 -1.31
CA LYS A 108 -0.43 -15.03 -1.24
C LYS A 108 -0.14 -15.55 0.17
N THR A 109 0.74 -14.87 0.90
CA THR A 109 1.03 -15.21 2.32
C THR A 109 -0.23 -15.03 3.18
N LEU A 110 -1.05 -13.99 2.92
CA LEU A 110 -2.35 -13.82 3.57
C LEU A 110 -3.32 -14.97 3.27
N GLU A 111 -3.24 -15.59 2.08
CA GLU A 111 -4.07 -16.75 1.71
C GLU A 111 -3.64 -18.04 2.42
N GLU A 112 -2.33 -18.26 2.60
CA GLU A 112 -1.77 -19.46 3.23
C GLU A 112 -1.93 -19.46 4.76
N ALA A 113 -2.12 -18.30 5.38
CA ALA A 113 -2.29 -18.14 6.83
C ALA A 113 -3.69 -18.57 7.36
N ILE A 114 -4.55 -19.11 6.49
CA ILE A 114 -5.96 -19.43 6.78
C ILE A 114 -6.14 -20.92 7.08
N PRO A 115 -6.17 -21.31 8.36
CA PRO A 115 -7.11 -22.32 8.82
C PRO A 115 -8.18 -21.62 9.68
N PHE A 116 -9.41 -21.57 9.17
CA PHE A 116 -10.63 -21.55 9.99
C PHE A 116 -10.96 -20.24 10.76
N ASN A 117 -11.38 -19.18 10.06
CA ASN A 117 -12.45 -18.31 10.59
C ASN A 117 -13.22 -17.57 9.48
N PRO A 118 -14.39 -18.06 9.03
CA PRO A 118 -15.18 -17.41 7.98
C PRO A 118 -15.74 -16.03 8.37
N ASN A 119 -15.66 -15.64 9.65
CA ASN A 119 -16.15 -14.36 10.16
C ASN A 119 -15.04 -13.32 10.42
N LEU A 120 -13.76 -13.69 10.26
CA LEU A 120 -12.63 -12.78 10.43
C LEU A 120 -11.79 -12.77 9.14
N HIS A 121 -12.01 -11.72 8.35
CA HIS A 121 -11.04 -11.11 7.44
C HIS A 121 -10.86 -11.58 5.96
N PRO A 122 -11.95 -11.80 5.18
CA PRO A 122 -11.92 -11.53 3.73
C PRO A 122 -11.42 -10.11 3.37
N SER A 123 -11.47 -9.18 4.32
CA SER A 123 -11.11 -7.77 4.16
C SER A 123 -9.62 -7.52 4.01
N HIS A 124 -8.69 -8.16 4.73
CA HIS A 124 -7.26 -7.80 4.58
C HIS A 124 -6.69 -8.17 3.20
N ARG A 125 -6.97 -9.39 2.73
CA ARG A 125 -6.61 -9.83 1.38
C ARG A 125 -7.21 -8.93 0.32
N ASN A 126 -8.53 -8.72 0.39
CA ASN A 126 -9.21 -7.95 -0.63
C ASN A 126 -8.76 -6.48 -0.60
N TRP A 127 -8.59 -5.87 0.58
CA TRP A 127 -8.02 -4.51 0.68
C TRP A 127 -6.59 -4.44 0.16
N ALA A 128 -5.75 -5.46 0.40
CA ALA A 128 -4.41 -5.54 -0.19
C ALA A 128 -4.49 -5.54 -1.73
N LEU A 129 -5.39 -6.33 -2.32
CA LEU A 129 -5.65 -6.34 -3.76
C LEU A 129 -6.18 -4.99 -4.27
N VAL A 130 -7.08 -4.32 -3.54
CA VAL A 130 -7.54 -2.96 -3.86
C VAL A 130 -6.36 -1.99 -3.93
N GLY A 131 -5.48 -2.00 -2.94
CA GLY A 131 -4.31 -1.11 -2.97
C GLY A 131 -3.30 -1.43 -4.06
N ILE A 132 -3.14 -2.71 -4.42
CA ILE A 132 -2.35 -3.10 -5.61
C ILE A 132 -2.98 -2.51 -6.87
N ALA A 133 -4.30 -2.67 -7.05
CA ALA A 133 -5.01 -2.14 -8.21
C ALA A 133 -4.93 -0.61 -8.28
N ILE A 134 -5.08 0.10 -7.15
CA ILE A 134 -4.92 1.55 -7.07
C ILE A 134 -3.51 1.97 -7.50
N ALA A 135 -2.48 1.26 -7.03
CA ALA A 135 -1.09 1.56 -7.40
C ALA A 135 -0.82 1.28 -8.89
N GLN A 136 -1.35 0.19 -9.44
CA GLN A 136 -1.30 -0.11 -10.88
C GLN A 136 -1.97 1.00 -11.71
N ALA A 137 -3.16 1.45 -11.29
CA ALA A 137 -3.84 2.55 -11.95
C ALA A 137 -3.07 3.88 -11.91
N LYS A 138 -2.41 4.19 -10.78
CA LYS A 138 -1.55 5.38 -10.69
C LYS A 138 -0.28 5.25 -11.53
N ALA A 139 0.15 4.03 -11.86
CA ALA A 139 1.24 3.75 -12.79
C ALA A 139 0.79 3.73 -14.27
N GLY A 140 -0.51 3.88 -14.55
CA GLY A 140 -1.07 3.81 -15.90
C GLY A 140 -1.40 2.38 -16.37
N GLU A 141 -1.22 1.37 -15.53
CA GLU A 141 -1.53 -0.05 -15.79
C GLU A 141 -3.01 -0.34 -15.51
N ALA A 142 -3.91 0.35 -16.22
CA ALA A 142 -5.35 0.28 -15.95
C ALA A 142 -5.93 -1.13 -16.18
N LYS A 143 -5.44 -1.87 -17.20
CA LYS A 143 -5.94 -3.21 -17.51
C LYS A 143 -5.58 -4.21 -16.42
N GLU A 144 -4.36 -4.12 -15.92
CA GLU A 144 -3.81 -4.93 -14.84
C GLU A 144 -4.53 -4.63 -13.54
N ALA A 145 -4.80 -3.35 -13.25
CA ALA A 145 -5.59 -2.95 -12.10
C ALA A 145 -6.99 -3.59 -12.09
N PHE A 146 -7.67 -3.63 -13.23
CA PHE A 146 -8.95 -4.32 -13.36
C PHE A 146 -8.84 -5.83 -13.18
N ALA A 147 -7.79 -6.45 -13.72
CA ALA A 147 -7.55 -7.89 -13.52
C ALA A 147 -7.36 -8.21 -12.02
N THR A 148 -6.63 -7.36 -11.30
CA THR A 148 -6.45 -7.47 -9.85
C THR A 148 -7.78 -7.34 -9.09
N LEU A 149 -8.63 -6.36 -9.44
CA LEU A 149 -9.94 -6.21 -8.81
C LEU A 149 -10.88 -7.39 -9.08
N LYS A 150 -10.81 -8.04 -10.25
CA LYS A 150 -11.59 -9.25 -10.55
C LYS A 150 -11.26 -10.44 -9.65
N MET A 151 -10.12 -10.42 -8.95
CA MET A 151 -9.76 -11.43 -7.96
C MET A 151 -10.54 -11.28 -6.64
N ILE A 152 -11.28 -10.17 -6.47
CA ILE A 152 -12.15 -9.91 -5.32
C ILE A 152 -13.54 -10.50 -5.64
N LYS A 153 -13.94 -11.52 -4.88
CA LYS A 153 -15.25 -12.19 -5.05
C LYS A 153 -16.41 -11.46 -4.37
N ASP A 154 -16.11 -10.55 -3.45
CA ASP A 154 -17.09 -9.76 -2.71
C ASP A 154 -17.60 -8.60 -3.58
N ALA A 155 -18.88 -8.63 -3.94
CA ALA A 155 -19.49 -7.65 -4.82
C ALA A 155 -19.59 -6.24 -4.20
N GLY A 156 -19.84 -6.14 -2.90
CA GLY A 156 -19.95 -4.85 -2.21
C GLY A 156 -18.59 -4.17 -2.11
N LEU A 157 -17.56 -4.94 -1.77
CA LEU A 157 -16.19 -4.44 -1.74
C LEU A 157 -15.66 -4.12 -3.14
N LEU A 158 -16.06 -4.88 -4.17
CA LEU A 158 -15.71 -4.57 -5.55
C LEU A 158 -16.25 -3.21 -6.00
N GLU A 159 -17.47 -2.83 -5.60
CA GLU A 159 -18.01 -1.50 -5.91
C GLU A 159 -17.19 -0.38 -5.26
N VAL A 160 -16.86 -0.54 -3.97
CA VAL A 160 -15.99 0.39 -3.24
C VAL A 160 -14.61 0.49 -3.90
N ALA A 161 -14.04 -0.64 -4.31
CA ALA A 161 -12.75 -0.70 -4.96
C ALA A 161 -12.74 -0.02 -6.34
N LEU A 162 -13.81 -0.21 -7.14
CA LEU A 162 -13.96 0.45 -8.44
C LEU A 162 -14.06 1.97 -8.28
N ARG A 163 -14.76 2.45 -7.25
CA ARG A 163 -14.81 3.87 -6.92
C ARG A 163 -13.41 4.41 -6.61
N ASP A 164 -12.71 3.78 -5.68
CA ASP A 164 -11.39 4.25 -5.24
C ASP A 164 -10.36 4.17 -6.39
N LEU A 165 -10.47 3.17 -7.26
CA LEU A 165 -9.70 3.06 -8.50
C LEU A 165 -9.94 4.26 -9.42
N ALA A 166 -11.21 4.59 -9.69
CA ALA A 166 -11.55 5.70 -10.58
C ALA A 166 -11.08 7.05 -10.04
N ILE A 167 -11.18 7.26 -8.72
CA ILE A 167 -10.63 8.45 -8.06
C ILE A 167 -9.11 8.50 -8.23
N ALA A 168 -8.41 7.38 -7.98
CA ALA A 168 -6.96 7.32 -8.13
C ALA A 168 -6.49 7.57 -9.57
N GLN A 169 -7.22 7.06 -10.57
CA GLN A 169 -6.99 7.34 -11.99
C GLN A 169 -7.17 8.83 -12.29
N ALA A 170 -8.25 9.44 -11.77
CA ALA A 170 -8.52 10.86 -11.95
C ALA A 170 -7.42 11.74 -11.34
N ASP A 171 -6.98 11.41 -10.12
CA ASP A 171 -5.91 12.12 -9.42
C ASP A 171 -4.56 12.00 -10.13
N ALA A 172 -4.29 10.85 -10.73
CA ALA A 172 -3.11 10.63 -11.57
C ALA A 172 -3.24 11.25 -12.98
N GLY A 173 -4.40 11.82 -13.32
CA GLY A 173 -4.67 12.49 -14.59
C GLY A 173 -5.00 11.55 -15.76
N TYR A 174 -5.33 10.28 -15.47
CA TYR A 174 -5.86 9.28 -16.40
C TYR A 174 -7.38 9.41 -16.50
N ILE A 175 -7.83 10.54 -17.06
CA ILE A 175 -9.24 10.95 -17.04
C ILE A 175 -10.13 10.01 -17.86
N LYS A 176 -9.64 9.51 -19.00
CA LYS A 176 -10.43 8.60 -19.86
C LYS A 176 -10.66 7.27 -19.16
N GLU A 177 -9.61 6.73 -18.54
CA GLU A 177 -9.63 5.50 -17.77
C GLU A 177 -10.56 5.63 -16.56
N ALA A 178 -10.51 6.77 -15.84
CA ALA A 178 -11.43 7.07 -14.75
C ALA A 178 -12.89 7.10 -15.19
N GLN A 179 -13.19 7.65 -16.38
CA GLN A 179 -14.53 7.66 -16.96
C GLN A 179 -15.00 6.25 -17.36
N ASP A 180 -14.11 5.41 -17.86
CA ASP A 180 -14.45 4.02 -18.19
C ASP A 180 -14.73 3.20 -16.93
N THR A 181 -13.92 3.36 -15.88
CA THR A 181 -14.18 2.75 -14.55
C THR A 181 -15.52 3.24 -13.97
N LEU A 182 -15.83 4.53 -14.09
CA LEU A 182 -17.09 5.10 -13.62
C LEU A 182 -18.32 4.43 -14.24
N LYS A 183 -18.26 4.02 -15.52
CA LYS A 183 -19.38 3.33 -16.19
C LYS A 183 -19.68 1.97 -15.55
N MET A 184 -18.70 1.35 -14.90
CA MET A 184 -18.84 0.04 -14.25
C MET A 184 -19.44 0.14 -12.83
N ILE A 185 -19.46 1.34 -12.23
CA ILE A 185 -20.02 1.58 -10.90
C ILE A 185 -21.54 1.75 -11.00
N LYS A 186 -22.29 0.91 -10.29
CA LYS A 186 -23.77 0.97 -10.26
C LYS A 186 -24.29 1.96 -9.22
N ASN A 187 -23.65 2.04 -8.05
CA ASN A 187 -24.07 2.90 -6.95
C ASN A 187 -23.98 4.40 -7.30
N VAL A 188 -25.11 5.10 -7.20
CA VAL A 188 -25.23 6.52 -7.57
C VAL A 188 -24.39 7.45 -6.68
N HIS A 189 -24.28 7.16 -5.39
CA HIS A 189 -23.48 7.97 -4.46
C HIS A 189 -21.98 7.88 -4.77
N ASP A 190 -21.48 6.67 -5.05
CA ASP A 190 -20.08 6.46 -5.39
C ASP A 190 -19.73 7.11 -6.74
N ARG A 191 -20.66 7.07 -7.71
CA ARG A 191 -20.51 7.77 -9.00
C ARG A 191 -20.36 9.28 -8.83
N ALA A 192 -21.11 9.89 -7.91
CA ALA A 192 -21.03 11.33 -7.67
C ALA A 192 -19.65 11.76 -7.12
N SER A 193 -19.08 10.94 -6.22
CA SER A 193 -17.72 11.15 -5.70
C SER A 193 -16.68 11.09 -6.83
N VAL A 194 -16.73 10.05 -7.66
CA VAL A 194 -15.82 9.87 -8.79
C VAL A 194 -15.93 11.01 -9.81
N LEU A 195 -17.15 11.44 -10.15
CA LEU A 195 -17.37 12.56 -11.07
C LEU A 195 -16.73 13.86 -10.55
N SER A 196 -16.77 14.09 -9.24
CA SER A 196 -16.16 15.26 -8.61
C SER A 196 -14.63 15.20 -8.73
N SER A 197 -14.02 14.05 -8.46
CA SER A 197 -12.58 13.84 -8.64
C SER A 197 -12.13 13.93 -10.10
N ILE A 198 -12.93 13.42 -11.05
CA ILE A 198 -12.66 13.55 -12.50
C ILE A 198 -12.62 15.03 -12.91
N LYS A 199 -13.58 15.84 -12.46
CA LYS A 199 -13.60 17.29 -12.74
C LYS A 199 -12.37 17.99 -12.13
N ALA A 200 -12.03 17.66 -10.89
CA ALA A 200 -10.87 18.22 -10.21
C ALA A 200 -9.55 17.84 -10.92
N GLY A 201 -9.39 16.57 -11.31
CA GLY A 201 -8.22 16.07 -12.03
C GLY A 201 -8.08 16.68 -13.42
N ALA A 202 -9.18 16.88 -14.16
CA ALA A 202 -9.18 17.52 -15.47
C ALA A 202 -8.75 19.00 -15.41
N ASN A 203 -9.12 19.71 -14.34
CA ASN A 203 -8.74 21.11 -14.14
C ASN A 203 -7.26 21.30 -13.77
N LYS A 204 -6.60 20.31 -13.17
CA LYS A 204 -5.16 20.38 -12.81
C LYS A 204 -4.21 20.28 -14.01
N LYS A 205 -4.70 19.87 -15.19
CA LYS A 205 -3.91 19.74 -16.44
C LYS A 205 -4.06 20.92 -17.40
N ARG A 206 -4.83 21.95 -17.04
CA ARG A 206 -4.95 23.22 -17.78
C ARG A 206 -4.02 24.25 -17.19
#